data_AF-A0AAN8LGT9-F1
#
_entry.id   AF-A0AAN8LGT9-F1
#
_cell.length_a   1.000
_cell.length_b   1.000
_cell.length_c   1.000
_cell.angle_alpha   90.00
_cell.angle_beta   90.00
_cell.angle_gamma   90.00
#
_symmetry.space_group_name_H-M   'P 1'
#
loop_
_entity.id
_entity.type
_entity.pdbx_description
1 polymer ?
#
loop_
_entity_poly.entity_id
_entity_poly.type
_entity_poly.pdbx_seq_one_letter_code
_entity_poly.pdbx_strand_id
1 'polypeptide(L)'
;MVPLAQQLSTHRIVSAVQKSGGTQLKLVMSFPNYGQAILKPMKQERDEETNFNLYYFSDFERHNAEIAAFHLDRVLGYRRIPPAVGRLVDVVTEIKDITTDHKLARTFFTSPVFLLLQYGACCVWSTPEPRGLPGHDAARPLPGHQTILEVSLETLLQPQQTCSMGERPRLL
;
A
#
# COMPACT_ATOMS: atom_id res chain seq x y z
N MET A 1 -2.60 9.71 24.55
CA MET A 1 -1.83 9.71 23.28
C MET A 1 -2.30 8.51 22.47
N VAL A 2 -2.74 8.69 21.23
CA VAL A 2 -3.23 7.59 20.37
C VAL A 2 -2.01 6.83 19.81
N PRO A 3 -1.97 5.48 19.87
CA PRO A 3 -0.87 4.71 19.29
C PRO A 3 -0.72 4.96 17.79
N LEU A 4 0.52 5.05 17.30
CA LEU A 4 0.83 5.30 15.89
C LEU A 4 0.11 4.33 14.93
N ALA A 5 0.04 3.04 15.28
CA ALA A 5 -0.69 2.04 14.51
C ALA A 5 -2.18 2.40 14.35
N GLN A 6 -2.81 2.89 15.42
CA GLN A 6 -4.20 3.33 15.38
C GLN A 6 -4.35 4.60 14.52
N GLN A 7 -3.38 5.52 14.59
CA GLN A 7 -3.37 6.71 13.73
C GLN A 7 -3.29 6.33 12.25
N LEU A 8 -2.37 5.44 11.86
CA LEU A 8 -2.25 4.98 10.47
C LEU A 8 -3.55 4.32 9.97
N SER A 9 -4.21 3.53 10.81
CA SER A 9 -5.45 2.83 10.43
C SER A 9 -6.66 3.75 10.26
N THR A 10 -6.75 4.87 11.00
CA THR A 10 -7.98 5.68 11.09
C THR A 10 -7.83 7.14 10.67
N HIS A 11 -6.62 7.70 10.63
CA HIS A 11 -6.45 9.10 10.26
C HIS A 11 -6.87 9.33 8.82
N ARG A 12 -7.54 10.44 8.59
CA ARG A 12 -7.93 10.89 7.25
C ARG A 12 -6.70 11.08 6.38
N ILE A 13 -6.72 10.53 5.17
CA ILE A 13 -5.70 10.77 4.15
C ILE A 13 -6.03 12.11 3.48
N VAL A 14 -5.04 13.00 3.36
CA VAL A 14 -5.21 14.34 2.76
C VAL A 14 -4.53 14.49 1.41
N SER A 15 -3.58 13.61 1.09
CA SER A 15 -2.95 13.56 -0.22
C SER A 15 -2.40 12.16 -0.48
N ALA A 16 -2.48 11.74 -1.74
CA ALA A 16 -1.93 10.49 -2.24
C ALA A 16 -1.14 10.78 -3.52
N VAL A 17 0.12 10.35 -3.59
CA VAL A 17 0.97 10.54 -4.78
C VAL A 17 1.75 9.28 -5.10
N GLN A 18 2.10 9.04 -6.36
CA GLN A 18 2.91 7.88 -6.72
C GLN A 18 4.36 8.08 -6.25
N LYS A 19 4.91 7.11 -5.52
CA LYS A 19 6.32 7.15 -5.13
C LYS A 19 7.20 6.99 -6.38
N SER A 20 8.14 7.92 -6.58
CA SER A 20 9.16 7.79 -7.62
C SER A 20 10.26 6.79 -7.22
N GLY A 21 10.88 6.17 -8.23
CA GLY A 21 12.04 5.28 -8.02
C GLY A 21 11.69 3.94 -7.36
N GLY A 22 10.91 3.10 -8.04
CA GLY A 22 10.58 1.74 -7.62
C GLY A 22 10.17 0.89 -8.81
N THR A 23 10.14 -0.43 -8.62
CA THR A 23 9.74 -1.41 -9.65
C THR A 23 8.23 -1.67 -9.67
N GLN A 24 7.59 -1.58 -8.50
CA GLN A 24 6.15 -1.84 -8.33
C GLN A 24 5.42 -0.63 -7.76
N LEU A 25 4.09 -0.60 -7.95
CA LEU A 25 3.21 0.47 -7.48
C LEU A 25 3.29 0.65 -5.95
N LYS A 26 3.67 1.85 -5.54
CA LYS A 26 3.67 2.33 -4.15
C LYS A 26 3.16 3.76 -4.14
N LEU A 27 2.30 4.09 -3.19
CA LEU A 27 1.81 5.46 -3.02
C LEU A 27 2.39 6.05 -1.73
N VAL A 28 2.68 7.34 -1.74
CA VAL A 28 2.98 8.10 -0.52
C VAL A 28 1.68 8.76 -0.07
N MET A 29 1.22 8.38 1.12
CA MET A 29 0.05 8.93 1.77
C MET A 29 0.47 9.97 2.78
N SER A 30 -0.15 11.14 2.72
CA SER A 30 0.07 12.23 3.68
C SER A 30 -1.15 12.42 4.57
N PHE A 31 -0.89 12.74 5.84
CA PHE A 31 -1.90 12.95 6.87
C PHE A 31 -1.91 14.42 7.35
N PRO A 32 -3.00 14.90 8.00
CA PRO A 32 -3.11 16.30 8.46
C PRO A 32 -2.01 16.75 9.40
N ASN A 33 -1.37 15.81 10.11
CA ASN A 33 -0.29 16.06 11.06
C ASN A 33 1.10 16.10 10.40
N TYR A 34 1.17 16.29 9.08
CA TYR A 34 2.41 16.22 8.27
C TYR A 34 3.10 14.84 8.29
N GLY A 35 2.49 13.83 8.91
CA GLY A 35 2.96 12.45 8.87
C GLY A 35 2.77 11.87 7.46
N GLN A 36 3.67 10.95 7.10
CA GLN A 36 3.60 10.24 5.83
C GLN A 36 3.73 8.73 6.02
N ALA A 37 3.08 7.98 5.13
CA ALA A 37 3.16 6.53 5.07
C ALA A 37 3.27 6.05 3.62
N ILE A 38 3.92 4.90 3.41
CA ILE A 38 3.92 4.17 2.16
C ILE A 38 2.71 3.24 2.15
N LEU A 39 1.90 3.33 1.10
CA LEU A 39 0.82 2.42 0.81
C LEU A 39 1.28 1.38 -0.23
N LYS A 40 1.10 0.10 0.08
CA LYS A 40 1.14 -1.00 -0.90
C LYS A 40 -0.24 -1.64 -1.03
N PRO A 41 -0.82 -1.70 -2.24
CA PRO A 41 -2.14 -2.27 -2.43
C PRO A 41 -2.11 -3.79 -2.39
N MET A 42 -3.21 -4.41 -1.99
CA MET A 42 -3.43 -5.84 -2.17
C MET A 42 -3.49 -6.19 -3.66
N LYS A 43 -2.61 -7.10 -4.09
CA LYS A 43 -2.55 -7.62 -5.46
C LYS A 43 -2.97 -9.08 -5.58
N GLN A 44 -2.62 -9.89 -4.59
CA GLN A 44 -2.81 -11.33 -4.56
C GLN A 44 -3.66 -11.73 -3.37
N GLU A 45 -4.41 -12.81 -3.51
CA GLU A 45 -5.19 -13.38 -2.40
C GLU A 45 -4.28 -13.98 -1.32
N ARG A 46 -4.81 -14.18 -0.11
CA ARG A 46 -4.01 -14.62 1.04
C ARG A 46 -3.41 -16.01 0.87
N ASP A 47 -4.15 -16.90 0.23
CA ASP A 47 -3.77 -18.30 0.01
C ASP A 47 -3.07 -18.50 -1.35
N GLU A 48 -2.91 -17.44 -2.13
CA GLU A 48 -2.28 -17.51 -3.44
C GLU A 48 -0.76 -17.65 -3.28
N GLU A 49 -0.18 -18.69 -3.85
CA GLU A 49 1.27 -18.91 -3.81
C GLU A 49 1.94 -18.36 -5.08
N THR A 50 3.19 -17.91 -4.94
CA THR A 50 3.98 -17.48 -6.09
C THR A 50 4.23 -18.69 -7.00
N ASN A 51 3.93 -18.52 -8.29
CA ASN A 51 4.12 -19.58 -9.28
C ASN A 51 5.59 -20.02 -9.31
N PHE A 52 5.82 -21.34 -9.23
CA PHE A 52 7.15 -21.94 -9.20
C PHE A 52 8.02 -21.62 -10.43
N ASN A 53 7.41 -21.21 -11.55
CA ASN A 53 8.14 -20.79 -12.76
C ASN A 53 8.59 -19.31 -12.73
N LEU A 54 8.13 -18.53 -11.75
CA LEU A 54 8.51 -17.12 -11.61
C LEU A 54 9.83 -17.01 -10.87
N TYR A 55 10.72 -16.18 -11.41
CA TYR A 55 11.92 -15.75 -10.71
C TYR A 55 11.59 -14.73 -9.63
N TYR A 56 12.45 -14.61 -8.61
CA TYR A 56 12.26 -13.69 -7.48
C TYR A 56 12.08 -12.21 -7.88
N PHE A 57 12.68 -11.77 -9.00
CA PHE A 57 12.53 -10.39 -9.49
C PHE A 57 11.22 -10.15 -10.25
N SER A 58 10.52 -11.23 -10.61
CA SER A 58 9.21 -11.20 -11.26
C SER A 58 8.07 -11.39 -10.25
N ASP A 59 8.39 -11.67 -8.98
CA ASP A 59 7.38 -11.85 -7.95
C ASP A 59 6.69 -10.53 -7.58
N PHE A 60 5.42 -10.61 -7.22
CA PHE A 60 4.65 -9.44 -6.83
C PHE A 60 4.88 -9.09 -5.36
N GLU A 61 5.04 -7.80 -5.07
CA GLU A 61 5.02 -7.34 -3.69
C GLU A 61 3.62 -7.52 -3.10
N ARG A 62 3.56 -8.08 -1.89
CA ARG A 62 2.31 -8.35 -1.17
C ARG A 62 2.19 -7.45 0.05
N HIS A 63 1.04 -6.80 0.22
CA HIS A 63 0.80 -5.89 1.35
C HIS A 63 0.80 -6.62 2.70
N ASN A 64 0.27 -7.84 2.74
CA ASN A 64 0.24 -8.66 3.94
C ASN A 64 1.65 -9.08 4.41
N ALA A 65 2.60 -9.24 3.50
CA ALA A 65 3.99 -9.54 3.84
C ALA A 65 4.65 -8.41 4.64
N GLU A 66 4.38 -7.15 4.30
CA GLU A 66 4.88 -5.98 5.06
C GLU A 66 4.36 -5.97 6.50
N ILE A 67 3.05 -6.21 6.65
CA ILE A 67 2.39 -6.26 7.97
C ILE A 67 2.96 -7.42 8.78
N ALA A 68 3.04 -8.62 8.19
CA ALA A 68 3.57 -9.79 8.85
C ALA A 68 5.03 -9.62 9.26
N ALA A 69 5.87 -9.02 8.41
CA ALA A 69 7.27 -8.76 8.71
C ALA A 69 7.42 -7.83 9.93
N PHE A 70 6.66 -6.74 9.99
CA PHE A 70 6.65 -5.84 11.15
C PHE A 70 6.30 -6.57 12.45
N HIS A 71 5.22 -7.36 12.44
CA HIS A 71 4.79 -8.10 13.63
C HIS A 71 5.78 -9.20 14.01
N LEU A 72 6.36 -9.92 13.05
CA LEU A 72 7.37 -10.94 13.29
C LEU A 72 8.64 -10.34 13.89
N ASP A 73 9.14 -9.23 13.34
CA ASP A 73 10.33 -8.52 13.85
C ASP A 73 10.11 -8.01 15.29
N ARG A 74 8.88 -7.61 15.63
CA ARG A 74 8.49 -7.26 17.00
C ARG A 74 8.49 -8.48 17.93
N VAL A 75 7.92 -9.61 17.51
CA VAL A 75 7.85 -10.85 18.32
C VAL A 75 9.26 -11.39 18.58
N LEU A 76 10.14 -11.33 17.58
CA LEU A 76 11.54 -11.74 17.70
C LEU A 76 12.41 -10.74 18.48
N GLY A 77 11.87 -9.58 18.84
CA GLY A 77 12.56 -8.57 19.67
C GLY A 77 13.56 -7.69 18.92
N TYR A 78 13.60 -7.74 17.59
CA TYR A 78 14.54 -6.96 16.78
C TYR A 78 14.19 -5.47 16.72
N ARG A 79 12.90 -5.14 16.51
CA ARG A 79 12.37 -3.76 16.48
C ARG A 79 13.05 -2.84 15.45
N ARG A 80 13.34 -3.37 14.25
CA ARG A 80 14.03 -2.67 13.16
C ARG A 80 13.11 -2.26 12.02
N ILE A 81 11.97 -2.92 11.88
CA ILE A 81 11.02 -2.67 10.79
C ILE A 81 10.09 -1.51 11.19
N PRO A 82 9.82 -0.54 10.28
CA PRO A 82 8.88 0.53 10.57
C PRO A 82 7.48 -0.01 10.90
N PRO A 83 6.69 0.69 11.73
CA PRO A 83 5.32 0.29 11.98
C PRO A 83 4.49 0.21 10.69
N ALA A 84 3.92 -0.97 10.45
CA ALA A 84 3.04 -1.28 9.32
C ALA A 84 1.69 -1.81 9.80
N VAL A 85 0.59 -1.34 9.19
CA VAL A 85 -0.78 -1.76 9.52
C VAL A 85 -1.60 -2.04 8.27
N GLY A 86 -2.59 -2.92 8.37
CA GLY A 86 -3.61 -3.10 7.34
C GLY A 86 -4.68 -2.00 7.42
N ARG A 87 -5.18 -1.56 6.27
CA ARG A 87 -6.31 -0.62 6.16
C ARG A 87 -7.16 -0.94 4.94
N LEU A 88 -8.47 -0.73 5.06
CA LEU A 88 -9.38 -0.66 3.93
C LEU A 88 -9.48 0.80 3.49
N VAL A 89 -9.20 1.06 2.22
CA VAL A 89 -9.16 2.40 1.65
C VAL A 89 -10.17 2.49 0.51
N ASP A 90 -11.00 3.52 0.52
CA ASP A 90 -11.83 3.83 -0.64
C ASP A 90 -10.98 4.52 -1.72
N VAL A 91 -10.73 3.80 -2.81
CA VAL A 91 -9.82 4.23 -3.87
C VAL A 91 -10.32 5.51 -4.57
N VAL A 92 -11.62 5.75 -4.62
CA VAL A 92 -12.16 6.96 -5.24
C VAL A 92 -11.94 8.13 -4.31
N THR A 93 -12.50 8.06 -3.11
CA THR A 93 -12.57 9.21 -2.21
C THR A 93 -11.26 9.48 -1.47
N GLU A 94 -10.47 8.45 -1.17
CA GLU A 94 -9.22 8.57 -0.41
C GLU A 94 -7.96 8.51 -1.28
N ILE A 95 -8.07 8.34 -2.61
CA ILE A 95 -6.91 8.37 -3.51
C ILE A 95 -7.19 9.23 -4.75
N LYS A 96 -8.18 8.84 -5.58
CA LYS A 96 -8.44 9.48 -6.88
C LYS A 96 -8.86 10.95 -6.75
N ASP A 97 -9.72 11.27 -5.78
CA ASP A 97 -10.27 12.63 -5.65
C ASP A 97 -9.30 13.59 -4.94
N ILE A 98 -8.31 13.06 -4.22
CA ILE A 98 -7.34 13.85 -3.43
C ILE A 98 -5.91 13.85 -4.01
N THR A 99 -5.67 13.11 -5.10
CA THR A 99 -4.35 13.09 -5.74
C THR A 99 -4.10 14.36 -6.54
N THR A 100 -2.93 14.95 -6.34
CA THR A 100 -2.40 16.03 -7.20
C THR A 100 -1.45 15.51 -8.27
N ASP A 101 -1.14 14.21 -8.26
CA ASP A 101 -0.21 13.60 -9.20
C ASP A 101 -0.94 13.23 -10.50
N HIS A 102 -0.67 13.99 -11.57
CA HIS A 102 -1.25 13.75 -12.88
C HIS A 102 -0.92 12.38 -13.48
N LYS A 103 0.23 11.77 -13.12
CA LYS A 103 0.57 10.42 -13.61
C LYS A 103 -0.34 9.40 -12.96
N LEU A 104 -0.49 9.48 -11.64
CA LEU A 104 -1.41 8.63 -10.88
C LEU A 104 -2.86 8.86 -11.33
N ALA A 105 -3.29 10.11 -11.47
CA ALA A 105 -4.65 10.47 -11.88
C ALA A 105 -5.05 9.85 -13.24
N ARG A 106 -4.12 9.82 -14.20
CA ARG A 106 -4.35 9.24 -15.53
C ARG A 106 -4.44 7.72 -15.55
N THR A 107 -4.04 7.05 -14.47
CA THR A 107 -4.03 5.59 -14.40
C THR A 107 -5.36 5.01 -13.95
N PHE A 108 -6.25 5.85 -13.43
CA PHE A 108 -7.60 5.46 -13.08
C PHE A 108 -8.46 5.37 -14.34
N PHE A 109 -8.87 4.16 -14.70
CA PHE A 109 -9.86 3.93 -15.73
C PHE A 109 -11.18 3.51 -15.08
N THR A 110 -12.26 4.22 -15.44
CA THR A 110 -13.61 3.84 -15.02
C THR A 110 -14.21 2.97 -16.12
N SER A 111 -14.36 1.68 -15.84
CA SER A 111 -15.20 0.81 -16.64
C SER A 111 -16.62 0.85 -16.08
N PRO A 112 -17.66 0.58 -16.89
CA PRO A 112 -19.05 0.49 -16.44
C PRO A 112 -19.30 -0.44 -15.24
N VAL A 113 -18.32 -1.28 -14.84
CA VAL A 113 -18.44 -2.25 -13.74
C VAL A 113 -17.35 -2.09 -12.66
N PHE A 114 -16.27 -1.33 -12.91
CA PHE A 114 -15.10 -1.32 -12.02
C PHE A 114 -14.23 -0.05 -12.15
N LEU A 115 -13.41 0.22 -11.13
CA LEU A 115 -12.28 1.13 -11.20
C LEU A 115 -10.98 0.32 -11.35
N LEU A 116 -10.24 0.52 -12.44
CA LEU A 116 -8.93 -0.10 -12.68
C LEU A 116 -7.80 0.91 -12.49
N LEU A 117 -6.69 0.46 -11.92
CA LEU A 117 -5.40 1.15 -11.86
C LEU A 117 -4.46 0.55 -12.92
N GLN A 118 -4.04 1.35 -13.91
CA GLN A 118 -3.27 0.89 -15.09
C GLN A 118 -1.87 0.29 -14.77
N TYR A 119 -1.21 0.67 -13.66
CA TYR A 119 0.15 0.20 -13.31
C TYR A 119 0.20 -1.04 -12.39
N GLY A 120 -0.93 -1.69 -12.22
CA GLY A 120 -1.05 -2.93 -11.48
C GLY A 120 -2.51 -3.29 -11.50
N ALA A 121 -2.86 -4.36 -12.20
CA ALA A 121 -4.21 -4.89 -12.26
C ALA A 121 -4.68 -5.27 -10.84
N CYS A 122 -5.16 -4.29 -10.06
CA CYS A 122 -6.10 -4.51 -8.99
C CYS A 122 -7.49 -4.43 -9.65
N CYS A 123 -7.93 -5.52 -10.29
CA CYS A 123 -9.30 -5.61 -10.80
C CYS A 123 -10.25 -5.87 -9.63
N VAL A 124 -11.08 -4.89 -9.31
CA VAL A 124 -12.08 -5.04 -8.28
C VAL A 124 -13.32 -5.75 -8.90
N TRP A 125 -13.45 -7.09 -8.76
CA TRP A 125 -14.52 -7.94 -9.35
C TRP A 125 -15.83 -8.14 -8.55
N SER A 126 -16.99 -8.05 -9.20
CA SER A 126 -18.21 -8.77 -8.74
C SER A 126 -18.90 -9.45 -9.95
N THR A 127 -18.98 -10.79 -9.96
CA THR A 127 -19.33 -11.67 -11.12
C THR A 127 -20.85 -11.99 -11.24
N PRO A 128 -21.32 -12.62 -12.34
CA PRO A 128 -21.35 -14.08 -12.47
C PRO A 128 -20.91 -14.60 -13.86
N GLU A 129 -20.15 -15.69 -13.88
CA GLU A 129 -19.64 -16.37 -15.10
C GLU A 129 -20.79 -16.85 -16.03
N PRO A 130 -20.53 -17.11 -17.34
CA PRO A 130 -20.03 -18.44 -17.66
C PRO A 130 -19.00 -18.48 -18.80
N ARG A 131 -18.05 -19.43 -18.66
CA ARG A 131 -17.15 -20.01 -19.68
C ARG A 131 -15.74 -19.41 -19.73
N GLY A 132 -14.90 -19.93 -18.85
CA GLY A 132 -13.85 -20.85 -19.30
C GLY A 132 -12.57 -20.21 -19.83
N LEU A 133 -11.78 -19.62 -18.94
CA LEU A 133 -10.31 -19.57 -19.00
C LEU A 133 -9.77 -19.47 -17.55
N PRO A 134 -8.79 -20.29 -17.12
CA PRO A 134 -8.21 -20.17 -15.79
C PRO A 134 -7.09 -19.12 -15.81
N GLY A 135 -7.20 -18.08 -14.99
CA GLY A 135 -6.16 -17.07 -14.79
C GLY A 135 -6.70 -15.65 -14.86
N HIS A 136 -7.37 -15.19 -13.80
CA HIS A 136 -7.69 -13.78 -13.63
C HIS A 136 -7.34 -13.36 -12.21
N ASP A 137 -6.07 -12.99 -12.06
CA ASP A 137 -5.44 -12.44 -10.87
C ASP A 137 -5.99 -11.04 -10.61
N ALA A 138 -6.84 -10.90 -9.59
CA ALA A 138 -7.18 -9.60 -9.03
C ALA A 138 -7.96 -9.67 -7.71
N ALA A 139 -7.62 -8.74 -6.81
CA ALA A 139 -8.26 -8.54 -5.51
C ALA A 139 -9.79 -8.42 -5.61
N ARG A 140 -10.53 -9.29 -4.91
CA ARG A 140 -12.00 -9.23 -4.89
C ARG A 140 -12.52 -8.07 -4.01
N PRO A 141 -13.42 -7.19 -4.50
CA PRO A 141 -14.15 -6.23 -3.69
C PRO A 141 -14.99 -6.95 -2.66
N LEU A 142 -15.21 -6.23 -1.56
CA LEU A 142 -16.21 -6.61 -0.58
C LEU A 142 -17.62 -6.45 -1.19
N PRO A 143 -18.55 -7.37 -0.91
CA PRO A 143 -19.93 -7.25 -1.35
C PRO A 143 -20.53 -5.89 -0.97
N GLY A 144 -21.06 -5.14 -1.94
CA GLY A 144 -21.66 -3.82 -1.75
C GLY A 144 -20.68 -2.64 -1.70
N HIS A 145 -19.37 -2.86 -1.79
CA HIS A 145 -18.34 -1.81 -1.74
C HIS A 145 -17.29 -1.99 -2.85
N GLN A 146 -17.66 -1.63 -4.08
CA GLN A 146 -16.82 -1.79 -5.29
C GLN A 146 -15.59 -0.87 -5.36
N THR A 147 -15.42 0.05 -4.40
CA THR A 147 -14.31 1.02 -4.36
C THR A 147 -13.30 0.73 -3.26
N ILE A 148 -13.57 -0.23 -2.39
CA ILE A 148 -12.73 -0.52 -1.22
C ILE A 148 -11.61 -1.48 -1.62
N LEU A 149 -10.39 -1.07 -1.31
CA LEU A 149 -9.17 -1.85 -1.53
C LEU A 149 -8.45 -2.06 -0.19
N GLU A 150 -8.04 -3.30 0.07
CA GLU A 150 -7.16 -3.59 1.20
C GLU A 150 -5.73 -3.18 0.88
N VAL A 151 -5.05 -2.56 1.84
CA VAL A 151 -3.69 -2.05 1.68
C VAL A 151 -2.88 -2.25 2.95
N SER A 152 -1.55 -2.21 2.83
CA SER A 152 -0.64 -1.98 3.94
C SER A 152 -0.21 -0.52 3.97
N LEU A 153 -0.27 0.11 5.14
CA LEU A 153 0.30 1.42 5.42
C LEU A 153 1.49 1.28 6.35
N GLU A 154 2.67 1.62 5.84
CA GLU A 154 3.94 1.59 6.56
C GLU A 154 4.44 3.02 6.79
N THR A 155 4.89 3.35 8.01
CA THR A 155 5.37 4.72 8.30
C THR A 155 6.59 5.07 7.43
N LEU A 156 6.57 6.23 6.78
CA LEU A 156 7.70 6.67 5.98
C LEU A 156 8.84 7.14 6.90
N LEU A 157 10.04 6.57 6.70
CA LEU A 157 11.23 7.04 7.40
C LEU A 157 11.59 8.45 6.93
N GLN A 158 11.97 9.32 7.88
CA GLN A 158 12.39 10.69 7.56
C GLN A 158 13.59 10.66 6.59
N PRO A 159 13.65 11.59 5.62
CA PRO A 159 14.82 11.70 4.75
C PRO A 159 16.09 11.92 5.59
N GLN A 160 17.20 11.32 5.16
CA GLN A 160 18.49 11.28 5.87
C GLN A 160 19.11 12.65 6.25
N GLN A 161 18.46 13.78 5.96
CA GLN A 161 18.95 15.12 6.27
C GLN A 161 18.78 15.57 7.73
N THR A 162 18.22 14.74 8.63
CA THR A 162 18.05 15.11 10.05
C THR A 162 18.65 14.13 11.07
N CYS A 163 19.27 13.04 10.62
CA CYS A 163 20.14 12.24 11.49
C CYS A 163 21.59 12.78 11.37
N SER A 164 21.81 14.05 11.72
CA SER A 164 23.16 14.47 12.06
C SER A 164 23.53 13.72 13.34
N MET A 165 24.49 12.81 13.23
CA MET A 165 25.22 12.32 14.38
C MET A 165 25.73 13.57 15.10
N GLY A 166 25.11 13.91 16.23
CA GLY A 166 25.55 15.04 17.05
C GLY A 166 27.04 14.88 17.29
N GLU A 167 27.84 15.80 16.77
CA GLU A 167 29.26 15.87 17.10
C GLU A 167 29.35 15.93 18.63
N ARG A 168 29.93 14.88 19.22
CA ARG A 168 30.30 14.93 20.63
C ARG A 168 31.20 16.15 20.81
N PRO A 169 30.92 17.05 21.76
CA PRO A 169 31.85 18.13 22.04
C PRO A 169 33.18 17.51 22.43
N ARG A 170 34.25 17.85 21.70
CA ARG A 170 35.62 17.59 22.17
C ARG A 170 35.77 18.38 23.46
N LEU A 171 35.77 17.68 24.59
CA LEU A 171 36.29 18.22 25.84
C LEU A 171 37.76 18.57 25.59
N LEU A 172 38.07 19.87 25.69
CA LEU A 172 39.43 20.37 25.92
C LEU A 172 39.86 20.00 27.34
#